data_AF-A0A0C2NCI2-F1
#
_entry.id   AF-A0A0C2NCI2-F1
#
_cell.length_a   1.000
_cell.length_b   1.000
_cell.length_c   1.000
_cell.angle_alpha   90.00
_cell.angle_beta   90.00
_cell.angle_gamma   90.00
#
_symmetry.space_group_name_H-M   'P 1'
#
loop_
_entity.id
_entity.type
_entity.pdbx_description
1 polymer ?
#
loop_
_entity_poly.entity_id
_entity_poly.type
_entity_poly.pdbx_seq_one_letter_code
_entity_poly.pdbx_strand_id
1 'polypeptide(L)'
;MEIMRSKRDKLAIFKSGWLMFGTERPTGTIWFSFNKDINYFTMKLTSTSLIDILQLESPKHRVIATVNYDKVKKIYSLILYDFSEVIRISYLIVDRNCQGDDFEIWYVPRLYGNCFQGKEVTYLIKKPSIRCYDDRTVVLPTIKSCPCSLLDFHWYDQLMNSKPNYSIENYLCVWDPFTSLKEPVKRCRDGRIPVNSLNGYEL
;
A
#
# COMPACT_ATOMS: atom_id res chain seq x y z
N MET A 1 10.78 -5.71 -1.34
CA MET A 1 10.37 -4.31 -1.55
C MET A 1 11.43 -3.39 -0.94
N GLU A 2 12.59 -3.27 -1.59
CA GLU A 2 13.79 -2.56 -1.11
C GLU A 2 13.75 -1.05 -1.42
N ILE A 3 12.59 -0.61 -1.89
CA ILE A 3 12.30 0.66 -2.55
C ILE A 3 12.20 1.82 -1.55
N MET A 4 12.07 1.51 -0.27
CA MET A 4 12.08 2.46 0.85
C MET A 4 13.49 2.81 1.39
N ARG A 5 14.58 2.25 0.84
CA ARG A 5 15.94 2.59 1.30
C ARG A 5 16.58 3.79 0.58
N SER A 6 16.08 4.19 -0.59
CA SER A 6 16.42 5.47 -1.22
C SER A 6 15.79 6.61 -0.41
N LYS A 7 16.54 7.68 -0.12
CA LYS A 7 16.05 8.92 0.54
C LYS A 7 15.07 9.67 -0.39
N ARG A 8 13.92 9.07 -0.67
CA ARG A 8 12.81 9.70 -1.38
C ARG A 8 12.23 10.77 -0.46
N ASP A 9 12.25 12.01 -0.93
CA ASP A 9 11.87 13.16 -0.11
C ASP A 9 10.40 13.51 -0.30
N LYS A 10 9.89 13.37 -1.53
CA LYS A 10 8.51 13.68 -1.89
C LYS A 10 7.96 12.68 -2.89
N LEU A 11 6.70 12.30 -2.70
CA LEU A 11 5.97 11.37 -3.55
C LEU A 11 4.53 11.87 -3.72
N ALA A 12 4.10 11.97 -4.97
CA ALA A 12 2.74 12.17 -5.39
C ALA A 12 2.24 10.89 -6.10
N ILE A 13 1.13 10.34 -5.61
CA ILE A 13 0.43 9.22 -6.24
C ILE A 13 -0.90 9.76 -6.76
N PHE A 14 -1.17 9.58 -8.04
CA PHE A 14 -2.41 10.03 -8.68
C PHE A 14 -3.61 9.22 -8.17
N LYS A 15 -4.83 9.78 -8.28
CA LYS A 15 -6.03 9.22 -7.61
C LYS A 15 -6.30 7.75 -7.91
N SER A 16 -5.92 7.24 -9.08
CA SER A 16 -6.08 5.82 -9.47
C SER A 16 -4.79 4.98 -9.33
N GLY A 17 -3.74 5.53 -8.72
CA GLY A 17 -2.44 4.85 -8.55
C GLY A 17 -1.70 4.55 -9.86
N TRP A 18 -2.19 5.06 -10.99
CA TRP A 18 -1.65 4.79 -12.32
C TRP A 18 -0.35 5.56 -12.60
N LEU A 19 -0.11 6.67 -11.89
CA LEU A 19 1.12 7.46 -11.97
C LEU A 19 1.65 7.68 -10.55
N MET A 20 2.86 7.21 -10.34
CA MET A 20 3.68 7.57 -9.19
C MET A 20 4.72 8.57 -9.69
N PHE A 21 4.83 9.72 -9.02
CA PHE A 21 5.80 10.76 -9.35
C PHE A 21 6.49 11.18 -8.07
N GLY A 22 7.81 11.14 -8.04
CA GLY A 22 8.56 11.51 -6.86
C GLY A 22 9.93 12.06 -7.18
N THR A 23 10.61 12.48 -6.12
CA THR A 23 11.91 13.13 -6.21
C THR A 23 12.90 12.51 -5.25
N GLU A 24 14.14 12.40 -5.67
CA GLU A 24 15.25 11.94 -4.84
C GLU A 24 16.12 13.11 -4.39
N ARG A 25 16.42 13.18 -3.08
CA ARG A 25 17.41 14.10 -2.53
C ARG A 25 18.74 13.37 -2.28
N PRO A 26 19.89 14.01 -2.55
CA PRO A 26 20.08 15.41 -2.96
C PRO A 26 20.16 15.63 -4.48
N THR A 27 20.01 14.58 -5.28
CA THR A 27 20.30 14.59 -6.72
C THR A 27 19.36 15.51 -7.51
N GLY A 28 18.16 15.79 -6.99
CA GLY A 28 17.13 16.50 -7.75
C GLY A 28 16.60 15.65 -8.90
N THR A 29 16.83 14.33 -8.86
CA THR A 29 16.29 13.42 -9.87
C THR A 29 14.79 13.24 -9.60
N ILE A 30 13.99 13.54 -10.62
CA ILE A 30 12.60 13.12 -10.68
C ILE A 30 12.56 11.68 -11.15
N TRP A 31 11.73 10.87 -10.51
CA TRP A 31 11.37 9.55 -10.99
C TRP A 31 9.85 9.45 -11.14
N PHE A 32 9.41 8.72 -12.15
CA PHE A 32 8.00 8.41 -12.31
C PHE A 32 7.78 7.00 -12.84
N SER A 33 6.64 6.41 -12.50
CA SER A 33 6.24 5.06 -12.88
C SER A 33 4.76 5.02 -13.24
N PHE A 34 4.43 4.28 -14.31
CA PHE A 34 3.04 4.11 -14.79
C PHE A 34 2.41 2.77 -14.40
N ASN A 35 3.20 1.86 -13.83
CA ASN A 35 2.83 0.45 -13.66
C ASN A 35 3.12 -0.03 -12.25
N LYS A 36 2.73 0.77 -11.25
CA LYS A 36 2.83 0.45 -9.82
C LYS A 36 4.21 -0.12 -9.46
N ASP A 37 5.27 0.65 -9.70
CA ASP A 37 6.62 0.32 -9.21
C ASP A 37 7.37 -0.78 -10.02
N ILE A 38 6.85 -1.23 -11.16
CA ILE A 38 7.57 -2.22 -12.00
C ILE A 38 8.67 -1.56 -12.83
N ASN A 39 8.34 -0.47 -13.54
CA ASN A 39 9.28 0.28 -14.37
C ASN A 39 9.33 1.74 -13.93
N TYR A 40 10.54 2.31 -13.96
CA TYR A 40 10.79 3.69 -13.60
C TYR A 40 11.49 4.44 -14.72
N PHE A 41 11.04 5.68 -14.91
CA PHE A 41 11.71 6.67 -15.73
C PHE A 41 12.35 7.69 -14.82
N THR A 42 13.55 8.13 -15.16
CA THR A 42 14.27 9.15 -14.39
C THR A 42 14.58 10.35 -15.25
N MET A 43 14.49 11.54 -14.66
CA MET A 43 14.85 12.80 -15.29
C MET A 43 15.61 13.65 -14.28
N LYS A 44 16.79 14.12 -14.67
CA LYS A 44 17.57 15.02 -13.82
C LYS A 44 17.06 16.45 -13.97
N LEU A 45 16.71 17.08 -12.85
CA LEU A 45 16.48 18.52 -12.83
C LEU A 45 17.82 19.26 -12.84
N THR A 46 17.84 20.40 -13.52
CA THR A 46 18.97 21.34 -13.47
C THR A 46 19.13 22.01 -12.10
N SER A 47 18.10 21.94 -11.25
CA SER A 47 18.07 22.57 -9.93
C SER A 47 17.70 21.55 -8.87
N THR A 48 18.42 21.59 -7.75
CA THR A 48 18.37 20.58 -6.69
C THR A 48 17.34 20.87 -5.60
N SER A 49 16.65 22.03 -5.67
CA SER A 49 15.85 22.58 -4.57
C SER A 49 14.34 22.54 -4.86
N LEU A 50 13.86 21.34 -5.21
CA LEU A 50 12.42 21.09 -5.28
C LEU A 50 11.78 21.26 -3.90
N ILE A 51 10.84 22.20 -3.84
CA ILE A 51 10.08 22.56 -2.64
C ILE A 51 8.83 21.74 -2.55
N ASP A 52 8.07 21.56 -3.65
CA ASP A 52 6.82 20.82 -3.59
C ASP A 52 6.37 20.18 -4.89
N ILE A 53 5.44 19.24 -4.78
CA ILE A 53 4.78 18.55 -5.88
C ILE A 53 3.27 18.73 -5.72
N LEU A 54 2.66 19.40 -6.69
CA LEU A 54 1.23 19.68 -6.73
C LEU A 54 0.57 18.84 -7.83
N GLN A 55 -0.49 18.12 -7.48
CA GLN A 55 -1.28 17.36 -8.44
C GLN A 55 -2.36 18.29 -9.03
N LEU A 56 -2.28 18.57 -10.32
CA LEU A 56 -3.25 19.41 -11.06
C LEU A 56 -4.14 18.54 -11.97
N GLU A 57 -4.56 17.38 -11.48
CA GLU A 57 -5.28 16.38 -12.27
C GLU A 57 -6.70 16.87 -12.62
N SER A 58 -7.02 16.79 -13.91
CA SER A 58 -8.38 16.89 -14.44
C SER A 58 -8.65 15.70 -15.37
N PRO A 59 -9.93 15.40 -15.71
CA PRO A 59 -10.25 14.30 -16.63
C PRO A 59 -9.52 14.40 -17.98
N LYS A 60 -9.25 15.63 -18.44
CA LYS A 60 -8.62 15.91 -19.75
C LYS A 60 -7.12 16.17 -19.68
N HIS A 61 -6.64 16.71 -18.55
CA HIS A 61 -5.24 17.10 -18.39
C HIS A 61 -4.66 16.43 -17.17
N ARG A 62 -3.61 15.64 -17.39
CA ARG A 62 -2.88 14.93 -16.35
C ARG A 62 -1.57 15.66 -16.15
N VAL A 63 -1.66 16.75 -15.39
CA VAL A 63 -0.55 17.66 -15.15
C VAL A 63 -0.06 17.54 -13.72
N ILE A 64 1.26 17.45 -13.57
CA ILE A 64 1.94 17.62 -12.30
C ILE A 64 2.65 18.96 -12.33
N ALA A 65 2.44 19.76 -11.29
CA ALA A 65 3.23 20.94 -11.06
C ALA A 65 4.32 20.65 -10.03
N THR A 66 5.53 21.13 -10.25
CA THR A 66 6.55 21.20 -9.20
C THR A 66 6.87 22.65 -8.90
N VAL A 67 7.06 22.94 -7.61
CA VAL A 67 7.54 24.23 -7.15
C VAL A 67 9.01 24.06 -6.81
N ASN A 68 9.85 24.84 -7.48
CA ASN A 68 11.29 24.84 -7.30
C ASN A 68 11.77 26.22 -6.86
N TYR A 69 12.81 26.28 -6.04
CA TYR A 69 13.40 27.54 -5.61
C TYR A 69 14.89 27.57 -5.91
N ASP A 70 15.30 28.41 -6.84
CA ASP A 70 16.71 28.63 -7.13
C ASP A 70 17.32 29.50 -6.02
N LYS A 71 18.15 28.91 -5.16
CA LYS A 71 18.78 29.61 -4.03
C LYS A 71 19.74 30.72 -4.48
N VAL A 72 20.38 30.58 -5.65
CA VAL A 72 21.36 31.55 -6.16
C VAL A 72 20.63 32.75 -6.73
N LYS A 73 19.62 32.51 -7.57
CA LYS A 73 18.82 33.56 -8.19
C LYS A 73 17.75 34.14 -7.27
N LYS A 74 17.42 33.45 -6.17
CA LYS A 74 16.32 33.76 -5.24
C LYS A 74 14.97 33.84 -5.95
N ILE A 75 14.72 32.96 -6.92
CA ILE A 75 13.50 32.91 -7.73
C ILE A 75 12.78 31.59 -7.49
N TYR A 76 11.45 31.67 -7.37
CA TYR A 76 10.57 30.51 -7.43
C TYR A 76 10.15 30.23 -8.87
N SER A 77 10.18 28.96 -9.26
CA SER A 77 9.74 28.48 -10.56
C SER A 77 8.64 27.45 -10.38
N LEU A 78 7.59 27.57 -11.20
CA LEU A 78 6.55 26.56 -11.35
C LEU A 78 6.81 25.80 -12.66
N ILE A 79 7.05 24.49 -12.56
CA ILE A 79 7.28 23.63 -13.73
C ILE A 79 6.10 22.69 -13.89
N LEU A 80 5.49 22.68 -15.08
CA LEU A 80 4.37 21.82 -15.41
C LEU A 80 4.85 20.63 -16.24
N TYR A 81 4.49 19.42 -15.79
CA TYR A 81 4.71 18.17 -16.49
C TYR A 81 3.38 17.68 -17.03
N ASP A 82 3.19 17.78 -18.35
CA ASP A 82 2.02 17.24 -19.02
C ASP A 82 2.29 15.80 -19.50
N PHE A 83 1.58 14.84 -18.91
CA PHE A 83 1.72 13.42 -19.25
C PHE A 83 0.81 12.98 -20.40
N SER A 84 0.02 13.89 -20.99
CA SER A 84 -0.94 13.56 -22.05
C SER A 84 -0.28 12.87 -23.25
N GLU A 85 0.88 13.37 -23.68
CA GLU A 85 1.63 12.78 -24.79
C GLU A 85 2.23 11.41 -24.46
N VAL A 86 2.78 11.24 -23.25
CA VAL A 86 3.35 9.95 -22.83
C VAL A 86 2.25 8.88 -22.80
N ILE A 87 1.08 9.23 -22.28
CA ILE A 87 -0.08 8.34 -22.25
C ILE A 87 -0.52 7.97 -23.66
N ARG A 88 -0.53 8.95 -24.57
CA ARG A 88 -0.89 8.76 -25.98
C ARG A 88 0.08 7.82 -26.70
N ILE A 89 1.38 8.11 -26.66
CA ILE A 89 2.42 7.35 -27.37
C ILE A 89 2.54 5.93 -26.82
N SER A 90 2.50 5.79 -25.50
CA SER A 90 2.70 4.51 -24.85
C SER A 90 1.40 3.68 -24.78
N TYR A 91 0.29 4.21 -25.33
CA TYR A 91 -1.04 3.64 -25.25
C TYR A 91 -1.38 3.17 -23.83
N LEU A 92 -0.93 3.92 -22.81
CA LEU A 92 -1.02 3.50 -21.41
C LEU A 92 -2.46 3.49 -20.93
N ILE A 93 -3.32 4.26 -21.60
CA ILE A 93 -4.74 4.41 -21.29
C ILE A 93 -5.48 4.50 -22.61
N VAL A 94 -6.37 3.54 -22.86
CA VAL A 94 -7.34 3.63 -23.95
C VAL A 94 -8.47 4.56 -23.49
N ASP A 95 -9.05 5.29 -24.43
CA ASP A 95 -10.21 6.18 -24.22
C ASP A 95 -11.50 5.36 -23.99
N ARG A 96 -11.46 4.48 -22.99
CA ARG A 96 -12.61 3.69 -22.52
C ARG A 96 -12.58 3.59 -21.00
N ASN A 97 -13.77 3.58 -20.42
CA ASN A 97 -13.94 3.28 -19.00
C ASN A 97 -13.69 1.80 -18.73
N CYS A 98 -13.11 1.52 -17.56
CA CYS A 98 -12.90 0.16 -17.10
C CYS A 98 -14.24 -0.57 -16.87
N GLN A 99 -14.29 -1.82 -17.31
CA GLN A 99 -15.42 -2.74 -17.15
C GLN A 99 -15.10 -3.78 -16.06
N GLY A 100 -16.08 -4.57 -15.64
CA GLY A 100 -15.90 -5.52 -14.52
C GLY A 100 -14.75 -6.52 -14.70
N ASP A 101 -14.51 -6.97 -15.93
CA ASP A 101 -13.44 -7.90 -16.32
C ASP A 101 -12.04 -7.27 -16.35
N ASP A 102 -11.96 -5.93 -16.35
CA ASP A 102 -10.71 -5.18 -16.27
C ASP A 102 -10.10 -5.14 -14.86
N PHE A 103 -10.85 -5.62 -13.87
CA PHE A 103 -10.44 -5.65 -12.48
C PHE A 103 -10.11 -7.05 -12.00
N GLU A 104 -9.34 -7.12 -10.92
CA GLU A 104 -9.03 -8.34 -10.19
C GLU A 104 -9.28 -8.15 -8.69
N ILE A 105 -9.60 -9.25 -8.02
CA ILE A 105 -9.72 -9.27 -6.57
C ILE A 105 -8.31 -9.23 -5.99
N TRP A 106 -8.04 -8.22 -5.18
CA TRP A 106 -6.78 -8.09 -4.47
C TRP A 106 -7.02 -8.20 -2.97
N TYR A 107 -6.20 -9.02 -2.35
CA TYR A 107 -6.19 -9.27 -0.92
C TYR A 107 -5.12 -8.39 -0.27
N VAL A 108 -5.40 -7.89 0.93
CA VAL A 108 -4.39 -7.20 1.72
C VAL A 108 -3.27 -8.20 2.04
N PRO A 109 -2.01 -7.95 1.64
CA PRO A 109 -0.92 -8.87 1.91
C PRO A 109 -0.73 -9.10 3.41
N ARG A 110 -0.67 -10.37 3.82
CA ARG A 110 -0.42 -10.81 5.19
C ARG A 110 0.60 -11.94 5.17
N LEU A 111 1.18 -12.23 6.34
CA LEU A 111 2.12 -13.34 6.52
C LEU A 111 1.41 -14.70 6.41
N TYR A 112 0.18 -14.81 6.94
CA TYR A 112 -0.58 -16.06 7.00
C TYR A 112 -2.05 -15.81 6.65
N GLY A 113 -2.51 -16.40 5.54
CA GLY A 113 -3.90 -16.30 5.07
C GLY A 113 -4.37 -14.88 4.71
N ASN A 114 -5.67 -14.75 4.41
CA ASN A 114 -6.30 -13.45 4.09
C ASN A 114 -7.15 -12.89 5.25
N CYS A 115 -7.33 -13.65 6.32
CA CYS A 115 -8.15 -13.26 7.45
C CYS A 115 -7.36 -12.40 8.43
N PHE A 116 -7.91 -11.25 8.81
CA PHE A 116 -7.37 -10.38 9.85
C PHE A 116 -8.47 -9.86 10.75
N GLN A 117 -8.29 -10.01 12.07
CA GLN A 117 -9.28 -9.72 13.09
C GLN A 117 -10.65 -10.35 12.77
N GLY A 118 -10.64 -11.62 12.34
CA GLY A 118 -11.85 -12.35 11.93
C GLY A 118 -12.57 -11.77 10.70
N LYS A 119 -11.87 -10.96 9.90
CA LYS A 119 -12.38 -10.35 8.66
C LYS A 119 -11.43 -10.56 7.50
N GLU A 120 -11.96 -11.06 6.40
CA GLU A 120 -11.28 -11.11 5.12
C GLU A 120 -11.68 -9.88 4.32
N VAL A 121 -10.70 -9.06 3.97
CA VAL A 121 -10.91 -7.79 3.27
C VAL A 121 -10.33 -7.90 1.88
N THR A 122 -11.18 -7.70 0.87
CA THR A 122 -10.77 -7.71 -0.53
C THR A 122 -11.13 -6.41 -1.22
N TYR A 123 -10.34 -6.04 -2.22
CA TYR A 123 -10.53 -4.85 -3.04
C TYR A 123 -10.63 -5.25 -4.50
N LEU A 124 -11.45 -4.52 -5.26
CA LEU A 124 -11.50 -4.67 -6.71
C LEU A 124 -10.54 -3.66 -7.35
N ILE A 125 -9.32 -4.12 -7.65
CA ILE A 125 -8.25 -3.27 -8.20
C ILE A 125 -8.14 -3.44 -9.70
N LYS A 126 -7.74 -2.38 -10.41
CA LYS A 126 -7.49 -2.48 -11.85
C LYS A 126 -6.29 -3.39 -12.10
N LYS A 127 -6.45 -4.35 -13.02
CA LYS A 127 -5.37 -5.23 -13.50
C LYS A 127 -4.23 -4.38 -14.07
N PRO A 128 -2.95 -4.65 -13.73
CA PRO A 128 -1.83 -3.85 -14.21
C PRO A 128 -1.66 -3.80 -15.73
N SER A 129 -2.08 -4.85 -16.43
CA SER A 129 -2.00 -4.94 -17.90
C SER A 129 -3.12 -4.20 -18.62
N ILE A 130 -4.17 -3.78 -17.91
CA ILE A 130 -5.34 -3.17 -18.54
C ILE A 130 -5.21 -1.64 -18.64
N ARG A 131 -5.43 -1.17 -19.85
CA ARG A 131 -5.32 0.22 -20.27
C ARG A 131 -6.71 0.84 -20.38
N CYS A 132 -7.36 1.11 -19.26
CA CYS A 132 -8.65 1.81 -19.19
C CYS A 132 -8.64 2.88 -18.10
N TYR A 133 -9.60 3.80 -18.17
CA TYR A 133 -9.84 4.82 -17.16
C TYR A 133 -10.75 4.26 -16.04
N ASP A 134 -10.23 4.28 -14.82
CA ASP A 134 -11.00 3.94 -13.62
C ASP A 134 -11.57 5.25 -13.05
N ASP A 135 -12.85 5.50 -13.31
CA ASP A 135 -13.59 6.71 -12.93
C ASP A 135 -14.15 6.65 -11.51
N ARG A 136 -13.92 5.54 -10.78
CA ARG A 136 -14.38 5.38 -9.41
C ARG A 136 -13.66 6.35 -8.49
N THR A 137 -14.43 7.19 -7.80
CA THR A 137 -13.89 8.14 -6.81
C THR A 137 -13.57 7.47 -5.47
N VAL A 138 -14.27 6.37 -5.16
CA VAL A 138 -14.08 5.58 -3.94
C VAL A 138 -14.12 4.09 -4.29
N VAL A 139 -13.11 3.35 -3.84
CA VAL A 139 -13.09 1.88 -3.94
C VAL A 139 -13.47 1.31 -2.58
N LEU A 140 -14.70 0.81 -2.47
CA LEU A 140 -15.18 0.18 -1.25
C LEU A 140 -14.65 -1.26 -1.16
N PRO A 141 -14.13 -1.69 0.01
CA PRO A 141 -13.73 -3.07 0.21
C PRO A 141 -14.96 -3.99 0.32
N THR A 142 -14.79 -5.24 -0.10
CA THR A 142 -15.68 -6.33 0.30
C THR A 142 -15.14 -6.95 1.58
N ILE A 143 -15.98 -7.04 2.61
CA ILE A 143 -15.60 -7.59 3.91
C ILE A 143 -16.42 -8.85 4.16
N LYS A 144 -15.75 -9.99 4.30
CA LYS A 144 -16.36 -11.26 4.70
C LYS A 144 -15.90 -11.64 6.10
N SER A 145 -16.77 -12.27 6.87
CA SER A 145 -16.36 -12.84 8.17
C SER A 145 -15.54 -14.11 7.92
N CYS A 146 -14.50 -14.32 8.71
CA CYS A 146 -13.68 -15.51 8.71
C CYS A 146 -13.27 -15.90 10.15
N PRO A 147 -12.79 -17.13 10.37
CA PRO A 147 -12.23 -17.54 11.66
C PRO A 147 -11.02 -16.68 12.03
N CYS A 148 -10.82 -16.40 13.32
CA CYS A 148 -9.66 -15.62 13.76
C CYS A 148 -8.34 -16.39 13.53
N SER A 149 -7.34 -15.70 13.00
CA SER A 149 -5.98 -16.24 12.89
C SER A 149 -5.17 -15.92 14.15
N LEU A 150 -4.04 -16.60 14.34
CA LEU A 150 -3.10 -16.31 15.44
C LEU A 150 -2.56 -14.86 15.38
N LEU A 151 -2.45 -14.29 14.18
CA LEU A 151 -2.02 -12.90 13.95
C LEU A 151 -3.03 -11.86 14.45
N ASP A 152 -4.27 -12.27 14.74
CA ASP A 152 -5.33 -11.35 15.15
C ASP A 152 -5.18 -10.89 16.61
N PHE A 153 -4.29 -11.54 17.36
CA PHE A 153 -4.06 -11.29 18.76
C PHE A 153 -2.88 -10.33 18.96
N HIS A 154 -3.12 -9.20 19.64
CA HIS A 154 -2.14 -8.12 19.87
C HIS A 154 -0.82 -8.57 20.53
N TRP A 155 -0.80 -9.70 21.23
CA TRP A 155 0.42 -10.25 21.84
C TRP A 155 1.32 -10.97 20.83
N TYR A 156 0.81 -11.32 19.65
CA TYR A 156 1.59 -11.97 18.60
C TYR A 156 2.65 -11.03 17.99
N ASP A 157 2.37 -9.74 17.83
CA ASP A 157 3.40 -8.80 17.37
C ASP A 157 4.49 -8.54 18.43
N GLN A 158 4.23 -8.94 19.68
CA GLN A 158 5.18 -8.86 20.78
C GLN A 158 5.94 -10.19 20.97
N LEU A 159 6.30 -10.91 19.90
CA LEU A 159 7.03 -12.20 19.94
C LEU A 159 8.37 -12.18 20.73
N MET A 160 8.89 -11.02 21.14
CA MET A 160 10.00 -10.90 22.10
C MET A 160 9.57 -10.89 23.58
N ASN A 161 8.29 -10.63 23.83
CA ASN A 161 7.61 -10.60 25.12
C ASN A 161 6.35 -11.46 25.03
N SER A 162 6.50 -12.77 24.83
CA SER A 162 5.38 -13.68 25.08
C SER A 162 4.79 -13.31 26.45
N LYS A 163 3.45 -13.34 26.57
CA LYS A 163 2.84 -13.20 27.90
C LYS A 163 3.60 -14.14 28.84
N PRO A 164 3.91 -13.72 30.08
CA PRO A 164 4.52 -14.63 31.04
C PRO A 164 3.71 -15.92 31.02
N ASN A 165 4.39 -17.07 30.89
CA ASN A 165 3.82 -18.42 30.81
C ASN A 165 3.47 -18.97 29.41
N TYR A 166 3.95 -18.36 28.31
CA TYR A 166 3.87 -18.97 26.98
C TYR A 166 5.26 -19.07 26.32
N SER A 167 5.58 -20.23 25.75
CA SER A 167 6.73 -20.46 24.87
C SER A 167 6.29 -20.53 23.41
N ILE A 168 7.20 -20.21 22.49
CA ILE A 168 6.93 -20.34 21.04
C ILE A 168 7.51 -21.67 20.58
N GLU A 169 6.66 -22.54 20.05
CA GLU A 169 7.05 -23.82 19.44
C GLU A 169 6.39 -23.92 18.07
N ASN A 170 7.17 -24.06 16.99
CA ASN A 170 6.67 -24.13 15.61
C ASN A 170 5.71 -22.97 15.23
N TYR A 171 6.03 -21.73 15.64
CA TYR A 171 5.20 -20.53 15.45
C TYR A 171 3.86 -20.53 16.20
N LEU A 172 3.63 -21.51 17.08
CA LEU A 172 2.48 -21.56 17.98
C LEU A 172 2.90 -21.13 19.39
N CYS A 173 2.06 -20.34 20.07
CA CYS A 173 2.26 -20.08 21.49
C CYS A 173 1.69 -21.22 22.32
N VAL A 174 2.59 -22.02 22.89
CA VAL A 174 2.26 -23.14 23.77
C VAL A 174 2.30 -22.65 25.21
N TRP A 175 1.29 -23.01 26.00
CA TRP A 175 1.26 -22.71 27.44
C TRP A 175 2.38 -23.46 28.13
N ASP A 176 3.16 -22.76 28.96
CA ASP A 176 4.21 -23.37 29.75
C ASP A 176 3.58 -24.25 30.85
N PRO A 177 3.74 -25.60 30.77
CA PRO A 177 3.11 -26.53 31.69
C PRO A 177 3.63 -26.39 33.13
N PHE A 178 4.75 -25.68 33.35
CA PHE A 178 5.36 -25.50 34.67
C PHE A 178 4.77 -24.32 35.45
N THR A 179 3.73 -23.67 34.93
CA THR A 179 3.20 -22.43 35.50
C THR A 179 1.98 -22.69 36.36
N SER A 180 1.93 -22.10 37.56
CA SER A 180 0.87 -22.33 38.55
C SER A 180 -0.39 -21.49 38.31
N LEU A 181 -0.46 -20.74 37.19
CA LEU A 181 -1.59 -19.89 36.87
C LEU A 181 -2.72 -20.69 36.21
N LYS A 182 -3.97 -20.28 36.45
CA LYS A 182 -5.13 -20.80 35.73
C LYS A 182 -5.13 -20.25 34.30
N GLU A 183 -5.44 -21.12 33.34
CA GLU A 183 -5.53 -20.75 31.93
C GLU A 183 -6.53 -19.60 31.73
N PRO A 184 -6.15 -18.50 31.04
CA PRO A 184 -7.04 -17.37 30.83
C PRO A 184 -8.24 -17.77 29.94
N VAL A 185 -9.42 -17.18 30.21
CA VAL A 185 -10.61 -17.38 29.39
C VAL A 185 -10.36 -16.80 27.99
N LYS A 186 -10.30 -17.68 26.98
CA LYS A 186 -10.01 -17.30 25.60
C LYS A 186 -11.27 -16.80 24.91
N ARG A 187 -11.39 -15.48 24.77
CA ARG A 187 -12.45 -14.84 23.98
C ARG A 187 -11.80 -14.00 22.89
N CYS A 188 -12.29 -14.10 21.66
CA CYS A 188 -12.02 -13.11 20.64
C CYS A 188 -12.55 -11.74 21.14
N ARG A 189 -11.89 -10.64 20.75
CA ARG A 189 -12.28 -9.28 21.17
C ARG A 189 -13.75 -8.97 20.86
N ASP A 190 -14.28 -9.59 19.81
CA ASP A 190 -15.63 -9.41 19.30
C ASP A 190 -16.64 -10.43 19.86
N GLY A 191 -16.26 -11.22 20.88
CA GLY A 191 -17.12 -12.22 21.50
C GLY A 191 -17.35 -13.50 20.67
N ARG A 192 -16.64 -13.65 19.54
CA ARG A 192 -16.70 -14.85 18.70
C ARG A 192 -16.03 -16.05 19.38
N ILE A 193 -16.53 -17.24 19.07
CA ILE A 193 -16.04 -18.52 19.61
C ILE A 193 -14.76 -18.88 18.87
N PRO A 194 -13.64 -19.06 19.58
CA PRO A 194 -12.41 -19.44 18.94
C PRO A 194 -12.46 -20.93 18.56
N VAL A 195 -11.72 -21.35 17.54
CA VAL A 195 -11.86 -22.71 16.97
C VAL A 195 -11.50 -23.77 18.02
N ASN A 196 -12.45 -24.65 18.32
CA ASN A 196 -12.44 -25.53 19.51
C ASN A 196 -11.33 -26.60 19.50
N SER A 197 -10.83 -27.02 18.34
CA SER A 197 -9.86 -28.12 18.22
C SER A 197 -8.43 -27.73 18.56
N LEU A 198 -8.16 -26.42 18.68
CA LEU A 198 -6.81 -25.88 18.79
C LEU A 198 -6.69 -24.95 19.98
N ASN A 199 -7.51 -25.16 21.02
CA ASN A 199 -7.47 -24.32 22.20
C ASN A 199 -7.67 -22.83 21.85
N GLY A 200 -8.44 -22.57 20.80
CA GLY A 200 -8.78 -21.24 20.32
C GLY A 200 -7.89 -20.64 19.22
N TYR A 201 -7.09 -21.44 18.53
CA TYR A 201 -6.26 -21.03 17.39
C TYR A 201 -6.72 -21.71 16.09
N GLU A 202 -6.34 -21.23 14.91
CA GLU A 202 -6.43 -21.99 13.65
C GLU A 202 -5.09 -21.82 12.92
N LEU A 203 -4.55 -22.91 12.35
CA LEU A 203 -3.38 -22.92 11.46
C LEU A 203 -3.82 -22.54 10.04
#